data_AF-A0A923UI50-F1
#
_entry.id   AF-A0A923UI50-F1
#
_cell.length_a   1.000
_cell.length_b   1.000
_cell.length_c   1.000
_cell.angle_alpha   90.00
_cell.angle_beta   90.00
_cell.angle_gamma   90.00
#
_symmetry.space_group_name_H-M   'P 1'
#
loop_
_entity.id
_entity.type
_entity.pdbx_description
1 polymer ?
#
loop_
_entity_poly.entity_id
_entity_poly.type
_entity_poly.pdbx_seq_one_letter_code
_entity_poly.pdbx_strand_id
1 'polypeptide(L)'
;MQLSLVSEMPELEKKIFLDIFATVYFDTRRNRPRLKTIDGQRIPCDLKVGCPTKILSDFPEGTIYKLDARLVQKNGRRPYFLTINKNKVQRAIEYFDHNIQVQRGLKLYQKAKSITFEKIKKEKEPIKVFEEISIF
;
A
#
# COMPACT_ATOMS: atom_id res chain seq x y z
N MET A 1 -4.83 24.09 48.11
CA MET A 1 -4.49 24.18 46.67
C MET A 1 -3.90 22.84 46.28
N GLN A 2 -4.61 22.06 45.47
CA GLN A 2 -4.21 20.70 45.09
C GLN A 2 -3.51 20.79 43.74
N LEU A 3 -2.19 20.60 43.74
CA LEU A 3 -1.36 20.56 42.54
C LEU A 3 -1.66 19.25 41.80
N SER A 4 -2.62 19.28 40.89
CA SER A 4 -2.94 18.13 40.05
C SER A 4 -1.77 17.87 39.10
N LEU A 5 -1.03 16.80 39.38
CA LEU A 5 -0.38 15.89 38.45
C LEU A 5 0.30 16.57 37.25
N VAL A 6 1.59 16.87 37.41
CA VAL A 6 2.50 16.86 36.26
C VAL A 6 2.36 15.49 35.62
N SER A 7 1.72 15.45 34.45
CA SER A 7 1.50 14.25 33.67
C SER A 7 2.86 13.60 33.40
N GLU A 8 3.10 12.43 33.97
CA GLU A 8 4.38 11.71 33.92
C GLU A 8 4.78 11.29 32.49
N MET A 9 3.91 11.53 31.49
CA MET A 9 4.12 11.19 30.09
C MET A 9 3.58 12.28 29.13
N PRO A 10 4.29 13.41 28.98
CA PRO A 10 3.89 14.51 28.07
C PRO A 10 3.80 14.10 26.59
N GLU A 11 4.32 12.92 26.23
CA GLU A 11 4.23 12.34 24.89
C GLU A 11 2.84 11.81 24.56
N LEU A 12 2.02 11.43 25.56
CA LEU A 12 0.63 11.00 25.38
C LEU A 12 -0.38 12.17 25.31
N GLU A 13 0.02 13.37 25.72
CA GLU A 13 -0.81 14.57 25.58
C GLU A 13 -0.73 15.19 24.18
N LYS A 14 0.34 14.88 23.44
CA LYS A 14 0.50 15.32 22.05
C LYS A 14 -0.55 14.67 21.18
N LYS A 15 -1.59 15.43 20.85
CA LYS A 15 -2.59 15.02 19.87
C LYS A 15 -2.03 15.07 18.45
N ILE A 16 -0.96 15.82 18.20
CA ILE A 16 -0.42 16.08 16.86
C ILE A 16 1.02 15.60 16.79
N PHE A 17 1.32 14.89 15.72
CA PHE A 17 2.63 14.34 15.39
C PHE A 17 2.99 14.82 14.00
N LEU A 18 4.17 15.41 13.89
CA LEU A 18 4.71 15.93 12.64
C LEU A 18 5.69 14.92 12.06
N ASP A 19 5.89 14.99 10.75
CA ASP A 19 6.91 14.21 10.05
C ASP A 19 6.84 12.70 10.32
N ILE A 20 5.61 12.16 10.44
CA ILE A 20 5.41 10.74 10.65
C ILE A 20 5.55 9.97 9.34
N PHE A 21 6.10 8.77 9.43
CA PHE A 21 6.24 7.84 8.34
C PHE A 21 5.12 6.81 8.36
N ALA A 22 4.52 6.58 7.19
CA ALA A 22 3.47 5.58 7.03
C ALA A 22 3.63 4.83 5.70
N THR A 23 3.44 3.52 5.75
CA THR A 23 3.47 2.65 4.58
C THR A 23 2.07 2.46 4.00
N VAL A 24 1.99 2.44 2.66
CA VAL A 24 0.76 2.08 1.95
C VAL A 24 0.55 0.58 2.02
N TYR A 25 -0.65 0.16 2.42
CA TYR A 25 -1.11 -1.22 2.34
C TYR A 25 -2.48 -1.28 1.64
N PHE A 26 -2.79 -2.41 1.01
CA PHE A 26 -4.09 -2.60 0.38
C PHE A 26 -5.10 -3.22 1.36
N ASP A 27 -6.18 -2.47 1.67
CA ASP A 27 -7.26 -2.98 2.52
C ASP A 27 -8.22 -3.83 1.68
N THR A 28 -8.00 -5.16 1.68
CA THR A 28 -8.81 -6.13 0.91
C THR A 28 -10.30 -6.05 1.23
N ARG A 29 -10.68 -5.76 2.48
CA ARG A 29 -12.09 -5.67 2.89
C ARG A 29 -12.82 -4.49 2.26
N ARG A 30 -12.09 -3.41 1.97
CA ARG A 30 -12.64 -2.15 1.46
C ARG A 30 -12.17 -1.83 0.04
N ASN A 31 -11.42 -2.75 -0.57
CA ASN A 31 -10.84 -2.67 -1.90
C ASN A 31 -10.18 -1.30 -2.19
N ARG A 32 -9.36 -0.79 -1.25
CA ARG A 32 -8.76 0.53 -1.39
C ARG A 32 -7.42 0.66 -0.67
N PRO A 33 -6.49 1.50 -1.17
CA PRO A 33 -5.23 1.77 -0.50
C PRO A 33 -5.46 2.54 0.81
N ARG A 34 -4.66 2.19 1.81
CA ARG A 34 -4.66 2.77 3.15
C ARG A 34 -3.23 2.97 3.63
N LEU A 35 -3.08 3.81 4.65
CA LEU A 35 -1.79 4.06 5.28
C LEU A 35 -1.77 3.44 6.68
N LYS A 36 -0.60 2.96 7.07
CA LYS A 36 -0.31 2.41 8.40
C LYS A 36 1.03 2.93 8.88
N THR A 37 1.14 3.29 10.16
CA THR A 37 2.42 3.73 10.72
C THR A 37 3.42 2.58 10.70
N ILE A 38 4.68 2.93 10.42
CA ILE A 38 5.80 1.99 10.44
C ILE A 38 6.45 1.97 11.82
N ASP A 39 7.16 0.87 12.12
CA ASP A 39 7.87 0.68 13.37
C ASP A 39 9.11 1.58 13.49
N GLY A 40 9.67 1.70 14.71
CA GLY A 40 10.91 2.43 14.97
C GLY A 40 10.76 3.95 15.09
N GLN A 41 9.53 4.46 15.11
CA GLN A 41 9.23 5.88 15.31
C GLN A 41 8.89 6.17 16.77
N ARG A 42 9.08 7.43 17.20
CA ARG A 42 8.62 7.93 18.52
C ARG A 42 7.12 8.22 18.54
N ILE A 43 6.31 7.34 17.94
CA ILE A 43 4.85 7.42 17.88
C ILE A 43 4.27 6.00 18.04
N PRO A 44 2.98 5.87 18.39
CA PRO A 44 2.30 4.58 18.32
C PRO A 44 2.41 3.92 16.94
N CYS A 45 3.08 2.77 16.92
CA CYS A 45 3.26 1.96 15.73
C CYS A 45 2.00 1.14 15.44
N ASP A 46 1.93 0.52 14.25
CA ASP A 46 0.81 -0.33 13.81
C ASP A 46 -0.56 0.37 13.68
N LEU A 47 -0.63 1.70 13.80
CA LEU A 47 -1.88 2.44 13.75
C LEU A 47 -2.28 2.78 12.31
N LYS A 48 -3.59 2.69 12.05
CA LYS A 48 -4.16 3.11 10.77
C LYS A 48 -4.10 4.63 10.66
N VAL A 49 -3.72 5.11 9.48
CA VAL A 49 -3.71 6.53 9.14
C VAL A 49 -4.84 6.81 8.12
N GLY A 50 -5.74 7.71 8.49
CA GLY A 50 -6.80 8.21 7.64
C GLY A 50 -6.26 9.27 6.68
N CYS A 51 -6.10 8.90 5.41
CA CYS A 51 -5.69 9.78 4.32
C CYS A 51 -6.65 9.62 3.13
N PRO A 52 -6.97 10.69 2.37
CA PRO A 52 -7.72 10.60 1.13
C PRO A 52 -7.06 9.67 0.11
N THR A 53 -7.86 8.81 -0.53
CA THR A 53 -7.36 7.81 -1.49
C THR A 53 -6.74 8.43 -2.73
N LYS A 54 -7.18 9.62 -3.16
CA LYS A 54 -6.65 10.34 -4.32
C LYS A 54 -5.15 10.67 -4.20
N ILE A 55 -4.62 10.75 -2.98
CA ILE A 55 -3.20 11.05 -2.73
C ILE A 55 -2.37 9.75 -2.78
N LEU A 56 -3.01 8.63 -2.45
CA LEU A 56 -2.38 7.32 -2.41
C LEU A 56 -2.48 6.58 -3.75
N SER A 57 -3.36 7.00 -4.66
CA SER A 57 -3.57 6.35 -5.95
C SER A 57 -2.37 6.45 -6.89
N ASP A 58 -1.52 7.44 -6.68
CA ASP A 58 -0.43 7.75 -7.60
C ASP A 58 0.77 6.79 -7.43
N PHE A 59 0.86 6.13 -6.27
CA PHE A 59 1.98 5.27 -5.92
C PHE A 59 1.51 3.92 -5.41
N PRO A 60 2.32 2.88 -5.62
CA PRO A 60 1.91 1.54 -5.30
C PRO A 60 1.90 1.21 -3.80
N GLU A 61 1.28 0.06 -3.49
CA GLU A 61 1.41 -0.61 -2.19
C GLU A 61 2.88 -0.80 -1.80
N GLY A 62 3.17 -0.60 -0.52
CA GLY A 62 4.52 -0.61 0.04
C GLY A 62 5.21 0.77 0.02
N THR A 63 4.70 1.76 -0.72
CA THR A 63 5.32 3.10 -0.73
C THR A 63 5.24 3.75 0.66
N ILE A 64 6.35 4.32 1.12
CA ILE A 64 6.42 5.02 2.41
C ILE A 64 6.26 6.53 2.17
N TYR A 65 5.30 7.10 2.89
CA TYR A 65 4.98 8.53 2.89
C TYR A 65 5.41 9.19 4.19
N LYS A 66 5.74 10.48 4.08
CA LYS A 66 5.94 11.41 5.18
C LYS A 66 4.75 12.35 5.26
N LEU A 67 4.16 12.49 6.44
CA LEU A 67 2.96 13.31 6.65
C LEU A 67 2.80 13.76 8.09
N ASP A 68 1.98 14.78 8.29
CA ASP A 68 1.57 15.23 9.62
C ASP A 68 0.22 14.60 10.00
N ALA A 69 0.12 14.06 11.21
CA ALA A 69 -1.09 13.39 11.67
C ALA A 69 -1.51 13.77 13.08
N ARG A 70 -2.81 13.71 13.32
CA ARG A 70 -3.41 13.84 14.63
C ARG A 70 -3.85 12.47 15.15
N LEU A 71 -3.47 12.11 16.37
CA LEU A 71 -3.99 10.94 17.06
C LEU A 71 -5.43 11.18 17.48
N VAL A 72 -6.31 10.28 17.07
CA VAL A 72 -7.72 10.29 17.43
C VAL A 72 -8.00 9.05 18.27
N GLN A 73 -8.29 9.29 19.54
CA GLN A 73 -8.79 8.27 20.47
C GLN A 73 -10.27 8.57 20.72
N LYS A 74 -11.15 7.62 20.37
CA LYS A 74 -12.58 7.68 20.68
C LYS A 74 -12.90 6.55 21.65
N ASN A 75 -13.70 6.85 22.67
CA ASN A 75 -14.13 5.86 23.66
C ASN A 75 -14.73 4.64 22.95
N GLY A 76 -14.23 3.44 23.26
CA GLY A 76 -14.68 2.18 22.68
C GLY A 76 -14.18 1.84 21.27
N ARG A 77 -13.30 2.65 20.66
CA ARG A 77 -12.66 2.33 19.36
C ARG A 77 -11.15 2.31 19.46
N ARG A 78 -10.51 1.49 18.61
CA ARG A 78 -9.06 1.49 18.47
C ARG A 78 -8.58 2.88 18.02
N PRO A 79 -7.51 3.41 18.63
CA PRO A 79 -6.95 4.69 18.23
C PRO A 79 -6.47 4.64 16.77
N TYR A 80 -6.54 5.78 16.10
CA TYR A 80 -6.07 5.91 14.73
C TYR A 80 -5.55 7.31 14.48
N PHE A 81 -4.69 7.45 13.48
CA PHE A 81 -4.18 8.73 13.02
C PHE A 81 -5.06 9.32 11.94
N LEU A 82 -5.21 10.64 11.92
CA LEU A 82 -5.88 11.37 10.85
C LEU A 82 -4.90 12.40 10.29
N THR A 83 -4.66 12.37 8.98
CA THR A 83 -3.79 13.33 8.31
C THR A 83 -4.34 14.75 8.48
N ILE A 84 -3.49 15.69 8.91
CA ILE A 84 -3.86 17.08 9.17
C ILE A 84 -3.89 17.86 7.86
N ASN A 85 -2.76 17.85 7.13
CA ASN A 85 -2.63 18.59 5.88
C ASN A 85 -2.42 17.62 4.72
N LYS A 86 -3.45 17.51 3.88
CA LYS A 86 -3.48 16.66 2.69
C LYS A 86 -2.42 17.05 1.66
N ASN A 87 -2.14 18.34 1.52
CA ASN A 87 -1.21 18.84 0.50
C ASN A 87 0.26 18.64 0.91
N LYS A 88 0.51 18.36 2.20
CA LYS A 88 1.85 18.06 2.73
C LYS A 88 2.16 16.56 2.76
N VAL A 89 1.25 15.70 2.32
CA VAL A 89 1.52 14.27 2.20
C VAL A 89 2.45 14.07 1.00
N GLN A 90 3.67 13.64 1.28
CA GLN A 90 4.69 13.45 0.26
C GLN A 90 5.37 12.09 0.45
N ARG A 91 6.02 11.57 -0.59
CA ARG A 91 6.87 10.39 -0.44
C ARG A 91 8.01 10.73 0.51
N ALA A 92 8.32 9.81 1.42
CA ALA A 92 9.44 10.00 2.32
C ALA A 92 10.75 9.95 1.52
N ILE A 93 11.55 11.00 1.62
CA ILE A 93 12.87 11.10 0.97
C ILE A 93 13.86 10.17 1.70
N GLU A 94 13.66 10.01 3.00
CA GLU A 94 14.42 9.12 3.89
C GLU A 94 14.33 7.65 3.45
N TYR A 95 13.26 7.30 2.74
CA TYR A 95 13.02 5.96 2.19
C TYR A 95 13.09 5.96 0.66
N PHE A 96 13.90 6.85 0.06
CA PHE A 96 13.99 6.98 -1.39
C PHE A 96 14.35 5.65 -2.07
N ASP A 97 15.42 4.98 -1.63
CA ASP A 97 15.88 3.72 -2.23
C ASP A 97 14.82 2.62 -2.14
N HIS A 98 14.20 2.48 -0.96
CA HIS A 98 13.09 1.56 -0.74
C HIS A 98 11.91 1.86 -1.67
N ASN A 99 11.48 3.12 -1.74
CA ASN A 99 10.35 3.55 -2.56
C ASN A 99 10.63 3.33 -4.06
N ILE A 100 11.87 3.56 -4.51
CA ILE A 100 12.29 3.26 -5.88
C ILE A 100 12.25 1.75 -6.14
N GLN A 101 12.72 0.93 -5.21
CA GLN A 101 12.71 -0.53 -5.34
C GLN A 101 11.27 -1.07 -5.44
N VAL A 102 10.35 -0.60 -4.59
CA VAL A 102 8.93 -0.95 -4.64
C VAL A 102 8.33 -0.59 -6.00
N GLN A 103 8.62 0.62 -6.49
CA GLN A 103 8.13 1.08 -7.80
C GLN A 103 8.70 0.25 -8.96
N ARG A 104 9.99 -0.14 -8.90
CA ARG A 104 10.65 -0.98 -9.92
C ARG A 104 10.17 -2.42 -9.89
N GLY A 105 10.02 -3.02 -8.71
CA GLY A 105 9.52 -4.39 -8.54
C GLY A 105 8.12 -4.57 -9.12
N LEU A 106 7.27 -3.53 -9.01
CA LEU A 106 5.97 -3.52 -9.66
C LEU A 106 6.02 -3.36 -11.17
N LYS A 107 6.96 -2.58 -11.73
CA LYS A 107 7.13 -2.54 -13.20
C LYS A 107 7.48 -3.91 -13.76
N LEU A 108 8.27 -4.71 -13.06
CA LEU A 108 8.57 -6.09 -13.45
C LEU A 108 7.30 -6.96 -13.40
N TYR A 109 6.51 -6.86 -12.33
CA TYR A 109 5.26 -7.61 -12.19
C TYR A 109 4.16 -7.17 -13.18
N GLN A 110 4.07 -5.89 -13.52
CA GLN A 110 3.16 -5.37 -14.54
C GLN A 110 3.55 -5.87 -15.94
N LYS A 111 4.85 -5.91 -16.27
CA LYS A 111 5.32 -6.52 -17.53
C LYS A 111 4.98 -8.00 -17.63
N ALA A 112 4.99 -8.74 -16.51
CA ALA A 112 4.62 -10.15 -16.50
C ALA A 112 3.12 -10.41 -16.76
N LYS A 113 2.24 -9.42 -16.58
CA LYS A 113 0.79 -9.55 -16.79
C LYS A 113 0.33 -9.35 -18.24
N SER A 114 1.21 -8.96 -19.17
CA SER A 114 0.83 -8.75 -20.58
C SER A 114 1.01 -9.97 -21.50
N ILE A 115 1.43 -11.13 -20.98
CA ILE A 115 1.40 -12.38 -21.75
C ILE A 115 0.01 -12.98 -21.59
N THR A 116 -0.94 -12.44 -22.33
CA THR A 116 -2.22 -13.10 -22.57
C THR A 116 -1.95 -14.32 -23.46
N PHE A 117 -2.36 -15.49 -22.99
CA PHE A 117 -2.35 -16.73 -23.76
C PHE A 117 -3.22 -16.53 -25.01
N GLU A 118 -2.59 -16.17 -26.13
CA GLU A 118 -3.22 -16.34 -27.42
C GLU A 118 -3.44 -17.83 -27.65
N LYS A 119 -4.69 -18.23 -27.45
CA LYS A 119 -5.38 -19.37 -28.04
C LYS A 119 -4.47 -20.48 -28.55
N ILE A 120 -4.48 -21.58 -27.81
CA ILE A 120 -4.35 -22.93 -28.35
C ILE A 120 -5.35 -23.06 -29.51
N LYS A 121 -4.92 -22.72 -30.74
CA LYS A 121 -5.59 -23.16 -31.96
C LYS A 121 -5.08 -24.56 -32.24
N LYS A 122 -5.94 -25.53 -31.94
CA LYS A 122 -5.86 -26.90 -32.46
C LYS A 122 -5.50 -26.87 -33.95
N GLU A 123 -4.30 -27.29 -34.29
CA GLU A 123 -4.06 -27.91 -35.59
C GLU A 123 -4.58 -29.35 -35.49
N LYS A 124 -5.81 -29.56 -35.93
CA LYS A 124 -6.26 -30.89 -36.36
C LYS A 124 -5.71 -31.07 -37.76
N GLU A 125 -4.58 -31.76 -37.89
CA GLU A 125 -4.15 -32.32 -39.17
C GLU A 125 -5.18 -33.38 -39.61
N PRO A 126 -5.76 -33.30 -40.82
CA PRO A 126 -6.44 -34.44 -41.39
C PRO A 126 -5.40 -35.46 -41.88
N ILE A 127 -5.35 -36.62 -41.22
CA ILE A 127 -4.65 -37.81 -41.69
C ILE A 127 -5.21 -38.16 -43.09
N LYS A 128 -4.42 -37.95 -44.14
CA LYS A 128 -4.69 -38.52 -45.46
C LYS A 128 -4.29 -40.00 -45.40
N VAL A 129 -5.28 -40.88 -45.27
CA VAL A 129 -5.12 -42.31 -45.55
C VAL A 129 -4.98 -42.44 -47.06
N PHE A 130 -3.80 -42.84 -47.54
CA PHE A 130 -3.64 -43.32 -48.90
C PHE A 130 -4.18 -44.76 -48.93
N GLU A 131 -5.37 -44.94 -49.50
CA GLU A 131 -5.79 -46.24 -50.00
C GLU A 131 -5.08 -46.46 -51.34
N GLU A 132 -4.05 -47.32 -51.34
CA GLU A 132 -3.52 -47.93 -52.56
C GLU A 132 -4.59 -48.87 -53.13
N ILE A 133 -5.36 -48.37 -54.08
CA ILE A 133 -6.22 -49.21 -54.91
C ILE A 133 -5.31 -49.90 -55.93
N SER A 134 -5.04 -51.18 -55.69
CA SER A 134 -4.37 -52.10 -56.60
C SER A 134 -5.29 -52.41 -57.77
N ILE A 135 -4.96 -51.95 -58.99
CA ILE A 135 -5.63 -52.39 -60.21
C ILE A 135 -4.61 -52.49 -61.37
N PHE A 136 -4.40 -53.74 -61.80
CA PHE A 136 -3.74 -54.31 -62.99
C PHE A 136 -2.22 -54.12 -63.19
#